data_AF-A0A091SQK4-F1
#
_entry.id   AF-A0A091SQK4-F1
#
_cell.length_a   1.000
_cell.length_b   1.000
_cell.length_c   1.000
_cell.angle_alpha   90.00
_cell.angle_beta   90.00
_cell.angle_gamma   90.00
#
_symmetry.space_group_name_H-M   'P 1'
#
loop_
_entity.id
_entity.type
_entity.pdbx_description
1 polymer ?
#
loop_
_entity_poly.entity_id
_entity_poly.type
_entity_poly.pdbx_seq_one_letter_code
_entity_poly.pdbx_strand_id
1 'polypeptide(L)' 'LKNRTFPLNIRKNFFTVRVVKHWNRLPREIVESLSLETVKTGLDTGLSNL' A
#
# COMPACT_ATOMS: atom_id res chain seq x y z
N LEU A 1 24.38 -5.24 -21.20
CA LEU A 1 23.57 -5.34 -19.97
C LEU A 1 22.22 -5.93 -20.34
N LYS A 2 22.03 -7.23 -20.09
CA LYS A 2 20.80 -7.94 -20.48
C LYS A 2 19.81 -7.71 -19.35
N ASN A 3 19.02 -6.64 -19.46
CA ASN A 3 17.95 -6.33 -18.52
C ASN A 3 17.01 -7.54 -18.53
N ARG A 4 17.16 -8.42 -17.54
CA ARG A 4 16.13 -9.39 -17.20
C ARG A 4 14.96 -8.55 -16.74
N THR A 5 14.10 -8.18 -17.69
CA THR A 5 12.84 -7.50 -17.43
C THR A 5 12.02 -8.45 -16.58
N PHE A 6 12.25 -8.40 -15.28
CA PHE A 6 11.39 -9.05 -14.31
C PHE A 6 10.00 -8.52 -14.62
N PRO A 7 9.02 -9.39 -14.89
CA PRO A 7 7.71 -8.91 -15.25
C PRO A 7 7.21 -8.04 -14.10
N LEU A 8 7.19 -6.72 -14.34
CA LEU A 8 6.69 -5.73 -13.37
C LEU A 8 5.28 -6.12 -12.92
N ASN A 9 4.53 -6.77 -13.80
CA ASN A 9 3.23 -7.34 -13.54
C ASN A 9 3.25 -8.45 -12.45
N ILE A 10 4.27 -9.31 -12.41
CA ILE A 10 4.42 -10.34 -11.35
C ILE A 10 4.67 -9.67 -10.00
N ARG A 11 5.54 -8.64 -9.95
CA ARG A 11 5.81 -7.91 -8.69
C ARG A 11 4.56 -7.18 -8.19
N LYS A 12 3.80 -6.55 -9.09
CA LYS A 12 2.53 -5.88 -8.75
C LYS A 12 1.51 -6.88 -8.20
N ASN A 13 1.26 -7.97 -8.91
CA ASN A 13 0.24 -8.94 -8.50
C ASN A 13 0.61 -9.64 -7.18
N PHE A 14 1.89 -9.98 -6.99
CA PHE A 14 2.37 -10.60 -5.76
C PHE A 14 2.28 -9.67 -4.55
N PHE A 15 2.60 -8.38 -4.73
CA PHE A 15 2.46 -7.39 -3.67
C PHE A 15 0.99 -7.22 -3.28
N THR A 16 0.08 -7.04 -4.25
CA THR A 16 -1.35 -6.91 -3.99
C THR A 16 -1.92 -8.13 -3.28
N VAL A 17 -1.61 -9.35 -3.74
CA VAL A 17 -2.12 -10.58 -3.10
C VAL A 17 -1.59 -10.73 -1.68
N ARG A 18 -0.31 -10.44 -1.42
CA ARG A 18 0.26 -10.53 -0.07
C ARG A 18 -0.26 -9.46 0.87
N VAL A 19 -0.43 -8.24 0.38
CA VAL A 19 -1.01 -7.12 1.13
C VAL A 19 -2.46 -7.44 1.47
N VAL A 20 -3.30 -7.79 0.48
CA VAL A 20 -4.72 -8.14 0.72
C VAL A 20 -4.85 -9.32 1.70
N LYS A 21 -4.02 -10.36 1.58
CA LYS A 21 -4.04 -11.50 2.52
C LYS A 21 -3.62 -11.10 3.94
N HIS A 22 -2.67 -10.19 4.07
CA HIS A 22 -2.24 -9.69 5.38
C HIS A 22 -3.30 -8.76 6.00
N TRP A 23 -3.95 -7.95 5.18
CA TRP A 23 -5.00 -7.03 5.59
C TRP A 23 -6.29 -7.76 5.99
N ASN A 24 -6.64 -8.86 5.30
CA ASN A 24 -7.76 -9.74 5.70
C ASN A 24 -7.55 -10.45 7.05
N ARG A 25 -6.33 -10.43 7.59
CA ARG A 25 -6.00 -10.97 8.92
C ARG A 25 -6.01 -9.89 10.01
N LEU A 26 -6.09 -8.62 9.63
CA LEU A 26 -6.15 -7.53 10.58
C LEU A 26 -7.61 -7.25 10.96
N PRO A 27 -7.89 -6.92 12.24
CA PRO A 27 -9.20 -6.46 12.65
C PRO A 27 -9.60 -5.23 11.82
N ARG A 28 -10.82 -5.23 11.30
CA ARG A 28 -11.34 -4.17 10.43
C ARG A 28 -11.21 -2.78 11.05
N GLU A 29 -11.43 -2.66 12.36
CA GLU A 29 -11.27 -1.42 13.12
C GLU A 29 -9.84 -0.85 13.09
N ILE A 30 -8.83 -1.73 13.12
CA ILE A 30 -7.41 -1.33 13.04
C ILE A 30 -7.05 -0.92 11.62
N VAL A 31 -7.59 -1.59 10.62
CA VAL A 31 -7.38 -1.24 9.21
C VAL A 31 -8.03 0.10 8.87
N GLU A 32 -9.25 0.33 9.36
CA GLU A 32 -9.98 1.58 9.15
C GLU A 32 -9.32 2.75 9.89
N SER A 33 -8.90 2.57 11.15
CA SER A 33 -8.18 3.62 11.89
C SER A 33 -6.81 3.93 11.26
N LEU A 34 -6.02 2.91 10.93
CA LEU A 34 -4.73 3.07 10.28
C LEU A 34 -4.86 3.69 8.90
N SER A 35 -5.86 3.28 8.10
CA SER A 35 -6.11 3.87 6.78
C SER A 35 -6.52 5.34 6.90
N LEU A 36 -7.35 5.69 7.88
CA LEU A 36 -7.82 7.07 8.04
C LEU A 36 -6.69 7.97 8.54
N GLU A 37 -5.90 7.51 9.51
CA GLU A 37 -4.74 8.25 10.03
C GLU A 37 -3.65 8.42 8.97
N THR A 38 -3.25 7.33 8.29
CA THR A 38 -2.21 7.41 7.23
C THR A 38 -2.64 8.23 6.03
N VAL A 39 -3.92 8.15 5.62
CA VAL A 39 -4.46 9.01 4.55
C VAL A 39 -4.48 10.46 5.01
N LYS A 40 -4.89 10.73 6.25
CA LYS A 40 -4.93 12.08 6.79
C LYS A 40 -3.52 12.67 6.90
N THR A 41 -2.54 11.95 7.42
CA THR A 41 -1.13 12.39 7.48
C THR A 41 -0.53 12.61 6.10
N GLY A 42 -0.85 11.75 5.13
CA GLY A 42 -0.41 11.92 3.74
C GLY A 42 -1.02 13.16 3.07
N LEU A 43 -2.32 13.41 3.30
CA LEU A 43 -3.00 14.61 2.82
C LEU A 43 -2.47 15.88 3.51
N ASP A 44 -2.28 15.86 4.83
CA ASP A 44 -1.75 16.99 5.59
C ASP A 44 -0.33 17.33 5.12
N THR A 45 0.50 16.31 4.87
CA THR A 45 1.85 16.51 4.33
C THR A 45 1.80 17.04 2.89
N GLY A 46 0.90 16.55 2.05
CA GLY A 46 0.77 17.03 0.67
C GLY A 46 0.21 18.46 0.57
N LEU A 47 -0.74 18.81 1.45
CA LEU A 47 -1.38 20.13 1.49
C LEU A 47 -0.54 21.17 2.24
N SER A 48 0.27 20.77 3.22
CA SER A 48 1.20 21.69 3.91
C SER A 48 2.46 22.01 3.09
N ASN A 49 2.69 21.30 1.98
CA ASN A 49 3.80 21.54 1.05
C ASN A 49 3.39 22.46 -0.13
N LEU A 50 2.28 23.18 0.00
CA LEU A 50 1.77 24.23 -0.89
C LEU A 50 1.90 25.60 -0.21
#